data_AF-A0A2E9JEV5-F1
#
_entry.id   AF-A0A2E9JEV5-F1
#
_cell.length_a   1.000
_cell.length_b   1.000
_cell.length_c   1.000
_cell.angle_alpha   90.00
_cell.angle_beta   90.00
_cell.angle_gamma   90.00
#
_symmetry.space_group_name_H-M   'P 1'
#
loop_
_entity.id
_entity.type
_entity.pdbx_description
1 polymer ?
#
loop_
_entity_poly.entity_id
_entity_poly.type
_entity_poly.pdbx_seq_one_letter_code
_entity_poly.pdbx_strand_id
1 'polypeptide(L)'
;MPKKFQPKVLFAVTACLLIGATVAQQIELNQQIWSSEVIRDYGQPVIPLFDGWYPNDDGSSTMCFGYFNMNHQQALDIPLGEHNNLSDTRFAAQLPTHFDPLPPRYRHVFCAFTVTVPSDFSVDEKIVWSLSSNGQSLSVPGKLIPPYVMDEPASHGRGDLAPLVRLAPGDAGIRGRTGVHTTQPITARVGQALDLRAWIEHPGGVVWVGWSHHSGAGEVQFDLPERQIVTAMGAADVQASFSEAGDYVVRMQTIDNIAAFEFYCCHTNAYFHINVVN
;
A
#
# COMPACT_ATOMS: atom_id res chain seq x y z
N MET A 1 90.60 32.73 11.14
CA MET A 1 89.56 33.78 11.29
C MET A 1 88.35 33.18 12.00
N PRO A 2 88.01 33.65 13.21
CA PRO A 2 87.03 32.96 14.07
C PRO A 2 85.60 33.32 13.67
N LYS A 3 84.76 32.31 13.43
CA LYS A 3 83.32 32.46 13.20
C LYS A 3 82.60 32.56 14.55
N LYS A 4 81.86 33.67 14.73
CA LYS A 4 81.07 33.99 15.92
C LYS A 4 79.92 33.01 16.11
N PHE A 5 79.74 32.58 17.37
CA PHE A 5 78.59 31.86 17.91
C PHE A 5 77.31 32.70 17.77
N GLN A 6 76.20 32.11 17.32
CA GLN A 6 74.85 32.67 17.48
C GLN A 6 74.03 31.76 18.39
N PRO A 7 73.30 32.29 19.39
CA PRO A 7 72.44 31.48 20.24
C PRO A 7 71.12 31.18 19.52
N LYS A 8 70.69 29.91 19.56
CA LYS A 8 69.38 29.46 19.07
C LYS A 8 68.30 29.86 20.08
N VAL A 9 67.37 30.71 19.66
CA VAL A 9 66.13 30.99 20.42
C VAL A 9 65.10 29.93 20.03
N LEU A 10 64.67 29.13 21.01
CA LEU A 10 63.70 28.06 20.84
C LEU A 10 62.29 28.64 21.05
N PHE A 11 61.48 28.76 19.99
CA PHE A 11 60.06 29.09 20.11
C PHE A 11 59.28 27.81 20.43
N ALA A 12 58.72 27.73 21.64
CA ALA A 12 57.78 26.67 22.01
C ALA A 12 56.39 27.00 21.46
N VAL A 13 55.99 26.34 20.37
CA VAL A 13 54.60 26.39 19.87
C VAL A 13 53.80 25.37 20.67
N THR A 14 52.93 25.86 21.57
CA THR A 14 51.99 25.00 22.29
C THR A 14 50.73 24.85 21.43
N ALA A 15 50.58 23.72 20.75
CA ALA A 15 49.38 23.38 20.01
C ALA A 15 48.32 22.83 20.98
N CYS A 16 47.33 23.64 21.34
CA CYS A 16 46.11 23.15 22.01
C CYS A 16 45.24 22.43 20.98
N LEU A 17 45.25 21.10 21.00
CA LEU A 17 44.28 20.26 20.31
C LEU A 17 42.93 20.33 21.04
N LEU A 18 42.05 21.20 20.58
CA LEU A 18 40.63 21.17 20.93
C LEU A 18 39.98 20.01 20.17
N ILE A 19 39.80 18.87 20.85
CA ILE A 19 38.96 17.78 20.38
C ILE A 19 37.50 18.22 20.61
N GLY A 20 36.98 19.05 19.71
CA GLY A 20 35.55 19.31 19.66
C GLY A 20 34.86 18.04 19.16
N ALA A 21 34.05 17.41 20.00
CA ALA A 21 33.10 16.41 19.52
C ALA A 21 32.17 17.12 18.54
N THR A 22 32.38 16.91 17.24
CA THR A 22 31.41 17.30 16.21
C THR A 22 30.19 16.42 16.38
N VAL A 23 29.28 16.83 17.25
CA VAL A 23 27.90 16.33 17.20
C VAL A 23 27.32 17.00 15.98
N ALA A 24 27.27 16.29 14.86
CA ALA A 24 26.51 16.75 13.71
C ALA A 24 25.08 17.02 14.20
N GLN A 25 24.52 18.20 13.95
CA GLN A 25 23.13 18.48 14.25
C GLN A 25 22.27 17.53 13.41
N GLN A 26 21.80 16.45 14.03
CA GLN A 26 20.85 15.55 13.43
C GLN A 26 19.46 16.12 13.74
N ILE A 27 18.79 16.64 12.71
CA ILE A 27 17.39 17.07 12.84
C ILE A 27 16.58 15.81 13.13
N GLU A 28 15.89 15.79 14.27
CA GLU A 28 14.95 14.72 14.60
C GLU A 28 13.93 14.55 13.46
N LEU A 29 13.59 13.31 13.13
CA LEU A 29 12.70 13.00 12.00
C LEU A 29 11.34 13.73 12.11
N ASN A 30 10.87 14.00 13.33
CA ASN A 30 9.66 14.77 13.62
C ASN A 30 9.76 16.28 13.31
N GLN A 31 10.96 16.84 13.15
CA GLN A 31 11.22 18.25 12.85
C GLN A 31 11.59 18.47 11.37
N GLN A 32 11.60 17.42 10.54
CA GLN A 32 11.88 17.56 9.11
C GLN A 32 10.66 18.16 8.39
N ILE A 33 10.89 19.17 7.54
CA ILE A 33 9.86 19.72 6.65
C ILE A 33 9.59 18.66 5.57
N TRP A 34 8.38 18.10 5.58
CA TRP A 34 7.93 17.13 4.59
C TRP A 34 7.79 17.81 3.24
N SER A 35 8.60 17.38 2.28
CA SER A 35 8.31 17.56 0.87
C SER A 35 8.05 16.19 0.29
N SER A 36 6.95 16.02 -0.45
CA SER A 36 6.78 14.87 -1.34
C SER A 36 7.91 14.82 -2.40
N GLU A 37 8.73 15.87 -2.52
CA GLU A 37 9.89 15.94 -3.40
C GLU A 37 11.08 15.06 -2.98
N VAL A 38 11.01 14.31 -1.86
CA VAL A 38 12.08 13.34 -1.56
C VAL A 38 11.51 11.98 -1.15
N ILE A 39 10.99 11.24 -2.13
CA ILE A 39 10.94 9.77 -2.05
C ILE A 39 12.37 9.27 -1.76
N ARG A 40 12.53 8.27 -0.90
CA ARG A 40 13.83 7.69 -0.52
C ARG A 40 13.81 6.18 -0.65
N ASP A 41 14.96 5.53 -0.49
CA ASP A 41 15.00 4.07 -0.44
C ASP A 41 14.42 3.51 0.88
N TYR A 42 14.67 4.19 2.02
CA TYR A 42 14.34 3.74 3.37
C TYR A 42 14.01 4.91 4.32
N GLY A 43 13.33 4.59 5.43
CA GLY A 43 13.14 5.47 6.59
C GLY A 43 12.06 6.54 6.44
N GLN A 44 11.22 6.46 5.41
CA GLN A 44 10.07 7.34 5.21
C GLN A 44 8.77 6.69 5.72
N PRO A 45 7.77 7.48 6.16
CA PRO A 45 6.51 6.92 6.64
C PRO A 45 5.64 6.39 5.49
N VAL A 46 4.59 5.66 5.86
CA VAL A 46 3.44 5.40 5.01
C VAL A 46 2.40 6.50 5.22
N ILE A 47 1.95 7.12 4.14
CA ILE A 47 0.87 8.11 4.16
C ILE A 47 -0.47 7.40 3.90
N PRO A 48 -1.45 7.44 4.82
CA PRO A 48 -2.80 6.99 4.54
C PRO A 48 -3.52 8.01 3.64
N LEU A 49 -4.28 7.51 2.65
CA LEU A 49 -4.99 8.30 1.67
C LEU A 49 -6.48 7.94 1.67
N PHE A 50 -7.32 8.93 1.41
CA PHE A 50 -8.75 8.75 1.12
C PHE A 50 -8.95 9.04 -0.36
N ASP A 51 -9.20 7.98 -1.12
CA ASP A 51 -9.31 8.07 -2.58
C ASP A 51 -10.68 8.58 -3.01
N GLY A 52 -11.70 8.33 -2.18
CA GLY A 52 -13.05 8.81 -2.38
C GLY A 52 -14.09 7.81 -1.91
N TRP A 53 -15.31 7.96 -2.40
CA TRP A 53 -16.43 7.06 -2.09
C TRP A 53 -17.34 6.87 -3.30
N TYR A 54 -18.18 5.83 -3.28
CA TYR A 54 -19.21 5.60 -4.29
C TYR A 54 -20.50 5.08 -3.65
N PRO A 55 -21.67 5.42 -4.22
CA PRO A 55 -22.95 4.86 -3.78
C PRO A 55 -23.11 3.41 -4.24
N ASN A 56 -23.83 2.61 -3.44
CA ASN A 56 -24.20 1.24 -3.77
C ASN A 56 -25.70 1.15 -4.14
N ASP A 57 -26.09 0.12 -4.88
CA ASP A 57 -27.47 -0.07 -5.36
C ASP A 57 -28.50 -0.23 -4.22
N ASP A 58 -28.08 -0.71 -3.05
CA ASP A 58 -28.91 -0.88 -1.87
C ASP A 58 -29.07 0.40 -1.02
N GLY A 59 -28.51 1.52 -1.48
CA GLY A 59 -28.54 2.82 -0.82
C GLY A 59 -27.42 3.03 0.20
N SER A 60 -26.64 2.00 0.53
CA SER A 60 -25.40 2.16 1.30
C SER A 60 -24.33 2.91 0.48
N SER A 61 -23.23 3.28 1.11
CA SER A 61 -22.09 3.91 0.42
C SER A 61 -20.79 3.24 0.82
N THR A 62 -19.83 3.15 -0.10
CA THR A 62 -18.53 2.54 0.16
C THR A 62 -17.41 3.57 0.01
N MET A 63 -16.60 3.71 1.05
CA MET A 63 -15.39 4.53 1.09
C MET A 63 -14.18 3.70 0.65
N CYS A 64 -13.27 4.30 -0.12
CA CYS A 64 -11.99 3.72 -0.51
C CYS A 64 -10.83 4.44 0.17
N PHE A 65 -9.93 3.64 0.74
CA PHE A 65 -8.70 4.12 1.34
C PHE A 65 -7.50 3.49 0.64
N GLY A 66 -6.55 4.32 0.23
CA GLY A 66 -5.29 3.93 -0.40
C GLY A 66 -4.10 4.32 0.47
N TYR A 67 -2.89 3.93 0.12
CA TYR A 67 -1.71 4.36 0.87
C TYR A 67 -0.54 4.67 -0.04
N PHE A 68 0.31 5.59 0.40
CA PHE A 68 1.57 5.93 -0.25
C PHE A 68 2.74 5.58 0.68
N ASN A 69 3.39 4.45 0.40
CA ASN A 69 4.69 4.15 0.98
C ASN A 69 5.75 5.00 0.27
N MET A 70 6.39 5.91 1.01
CA MET A 70 7.39 6.84 0.46
C MET A 70 8.79 6.23 0.31
N ASN A 71 8.91 4.90 0.43
CA ASN A 71 10.16 4.15 0.32
C ASN A 71 10.21 3.31 -0.96
N HIS A 72 11.28 3.41 -1.75
CA HIS A 72 11.48 2.59 -2.95
C HIS A 72 11.84 1.13 -2.66
N GLN A 73 12.50 0.85 -1.52
CA GLN A 73 13.03 -0.48 -1.21
C GLN A 73 12.45 -1.05 0.09
N GLN A 74 12.04 -0.18 1.03
CA GLN A 74 11.50 -0.62 2.31
C GLN A 74 10.00 -0.90 2.25
N ALA A 75 9.62 -2.16 2.51
CA ALA A 75 8.28 -2.50 2.95
C ALA A 75 8.15 -2.24 4.46
N LEU A 76 6.93 -1.95 4.93
CA LEU A 76 6.65 -1.71 6.34
C LEU A 76 5.53 -2.63 6.81
N ASP A 77 5.72 -3.24 7.98
CA ASP A 77 4.71 -4.03 8.67
C ASP A 77 4.17 -3.23 9.86
N ILE A 78 2.88 -2.92 9.84
CA ILE A 78 2.20 -2.15 10.88
C ILE A 78 0.94 -2.93 11.30
N PRO A 79 1.03 -3.74 12.37
CA PRO A 79 -0.09 -4.50 12.88
C PRO A 79 -1.27 -3.61 13.27
N LEU A 80 -2.48 -4.17 13.20
CA LEU A 80 -3.69 -3.50 13.69
C LEU A 80 -3.54 -3.14 15.17
N GLY A 81 -4.00 -1.96 15.56
CA GLY A 81 -3.91 -1.46 16.93
C GLY A 81 -3.65 0.03 16.97
N GLU A 82 -2.92 0.48 17.99
CA GLU A 82 -2.64 1.91 18.22
C GLU A 82 -2.02 2.62 16.99
N HIS A 83 -1.18 1.90 16.25
CA HIS A 83 -0.46 2.43 15.09
C HIS A 83 -1.14 2.17 13.73
N ASN A 84 -2.25 1.42 13.70
CA ASN A 84 -3.02 1.15 12.49
C ASN A 84 -4.47 0.85 12.87
N ASN A 85 -5.34 1.85 12.79
CA ASN A 85 -6.74 1.75 13.22
C ASN A 85 -7.68 2.69 12.49
N LEU A 86 -8.97 2.32 12.48
CA LEU A 86 -10.06 3.22 12.15
C LEU A 86 -10.67 3.82 13.43
N SER A 87 -11.10 5.07 13.35
CA SER A 87 -11.83 5.75 14.43
C SER A 87 -13.20 5.12 14.72
N ASP A 88 -13.74 4.34 13.79
CA ASP A 88 -15.00 3.64 13.92
C ASP A 88 -14.86 2.20 13.45
N THR A 89 -14.93 1.26 14.41
CA THR A 89 -14.79 -0.17 14.18
C THR A 89 -16.13 -0.89 14.03
N ARG A 90 -17.26 -0.15 14.05
CA ARG A 90 -18.59 -0.73 13.79
C ARG A 90 -18.71 -1.23 12.35
N PHE A 91 -17.95 -0.63 11.44
CA PHE A 91 -17.92 -1.01 10.04
C PHE A 91 -16.76 -1.95 9.79
N ALA A 92 -17.06 -3.12 9.23
CA ALA A 92 -16.03 -4.09 8.88
C ALA A 92 -15.12 -3.51 7.79
N ALA A 93 -13.82 -3.68 7.98
CA ALA A 93 -12.80 -3.22 7.06
C ALA A 93 -11.60 -4.15 7.15
N GLN A 94 -11.05 -4.52 5.99
CA GLN A 94 -9.87 -5.36 5.90
C GLN A 94 -8.64 -4.48 5.72
N LEU A 95 -8.21 -3.82 6.79
CA LEU A 95 -7.04 -2.93 6.76
C LEU A 95 -5.79 -3.71 6.37
N PRO A 96 -4.91 -3.15 5.52
CA PRO A 96 -3.60 -3.74 5.28
C PRO A 96 -2.76 -3.67 6.55
N THR A 97 -1.98 -4.71 6.81
CA THR A 97 -0.94 -4.71 7.85
C THR A 97 0.46 -4.75 7.26
N HIS A 98 0.57 -5.04 5.97
CA HIS A 98 1.80 -4.94 5.20
C HIS A 98 1.64 -3.82 4.16
N PHE A 99 2.70 -3.03 4.00
CA PHE A 99 2.74 -1.90 3.09
C PHE A 99 3.91 -2.10 2.14
N ASP A 100 3.60 -2.62 0.95
CA ASP A 100 4.56 -2.82 -0.14
C ASP A 100 5.34 -1.50 -0.41
N PRO A 101 6.61 -1.59 -0.88
CA PRO A 101 7.37 -0.42 -1.32
C PRO A 101 6.64 0.38 -2.41
N LEU A 102 7.08 1.61 -2.65
CA LEU A 102 6.53 2.47 -3.69
C LEU A 102 6.53 1.75 -5.05
N PRO A 103 5.34 1.58 -5.67
CA PRO A 103 5.27 0.96 -6.99
C PRO A 103 6.07 1.74 -8.04
N PRO A 104 6.77 1.06 -8.97
CA PRO A 104 7.67 1.73 -9.91
C PRO A 104 6.93 2.47 -11.04
N ARG A 105 5.63 2.19 -11.24
CA ARG A 105 4.88 2.64 -12.44
C ARG A 105 3.66 3.50 -12.13
N TYR A 106 3.26 3.60 -10.87
CA TYR A 106 2.11 4.37 -10.40
C TYR A 106 2.40 4.90 -9.00
N ARG A 107 1.77 6.02 -8.61
CA ARG A 107 2.29 6.86 -7.52
C ARG A 107 1.98 6.38 -6.10
N HIS A 108 0.99 5.51 -5.91
CA HIS A 108 0.57 4.96 -4.61
C HIS A 108 -0.37 3.78 -4.81
N VAL A 109 -0.71 3.03 -3.76
CA VAL A 109 -1.67 1.92 -3.85
C VAL A 109 -3.09 2.46 -3.68
N PHE A 110 -3.86 2.42 -4.78
CA PHE A 110 -5.23 2.91 -4.85
C PHE A 110 -6.23 1.88 -4.28
N CYS A 111 -7.21 2.37 -3.53
CA CYS A 111 -8.27 1.64 -2.83
C CYS A 111 -7.77 0.30 -2.28
N ALA A 112 -6.78 0.38 -1.39
CA ALA A 112 -6.19 -0.74 -0.68
C ALA A 112 -7.26 -1.58 0.04
N PHE A 113 -8.18 -0.90 0.70
CA PHE A 113 -9.34 -1.50 1.35
C PHE A 113 -10.55 -0.56 1.24
N THR A 114 -11.70 -1.12 1.55
CA THR A 114 -12.98 -0.40 1.55
C THR A 114 -13.64 -0.43 2.92
N VAL A 115 -14.52 0.55 3.15
CA VAL A 115 -15.42 0.60 4.31
C VAL A 115 -16.82 0.94 3.81
N THR A 116 -17.77 0.03 3.98
CA THR A 116 -19.18 0.27 3.61
C THR A 116 -19.95 0.79 4.81
N VAL A 117 -20.66 1.90 4.62
CA VAL A 117 -21.49 2.58 5.61
C VAL A 117 -22.95 2.57 5.16
N PRO A 118 -23.92 2.51 6.09
CA PRO A 118 -25.34 2.45 5.77
C PRO A 118 -25.85 3.75 5.14
N SER A 119 -27.05 3.69 4.56
CA SER A 119 -27.68 4.81 3.85
C SER A 119 -27.96 6.04 4.72
N ASP A 120 -27.99 5.87 6.04
CA ASP A 120 -28.22 6.93 7.02
C ASP A 120 -26.92 7.55 7.57
N PHE A 121 -25.73 7.12 7.10
CA PHE A 121 -24.46 7.74 7.45
C PHE A 121 -24.40 9.20 6.96
N SER A 122 -24.24 10.13 7.88
CA SER A 122 -24.32 11.56 7.58
C SER A 122 -23.10 12.10 6.83
N VAL A 123 -23.30 13.12 6.01
CA VAL A 123 -22.21 13.90 5.37
C VAL A 123 -21.33 14.65 6.38
N ASP A 124 -21.84 14.86 7.60
CA ASP A 124 -21.09 15.46 8.72
C ASP A 124 -20.25 14.44 9.49
N GLU A 125 -20.57 13.14 9.35
CA GLU A 125 -19.79 12.05 9.93
C GLU A 125 -18.52 11.76 9.11
N LYS A 126 -17.56 11.08 9.75
CA LYS A 126 -16.31 10.68 9.12
C LYS A 126 -15.76 9.42 9.76
N ILE A 127 -15.05 8.62 8.97
CA ILE A 127 -14.22 7.51 9.44
C ILE A 127 -12.77 7.92 9.23
N VAL A 128 -11.97 7.98 10.29
CA VAL A 128 -10.56 8.38 10.21
C VAL A 128 -9.70 7.13 10.23
N TRP A 129 -8.86 6.94 9.22
CA TRP A 129 -7.79 5.95 9.25
C TRP A 129 -6.49 6.59 9.73
N SER A 130 -5.89 6.00 10.76
CA SER A 130 -4.65 6.48 11.38
C SER A 130 -3.53 5.45 11.19
N LEU A 131 -2.36 5.93 10.79
CA LEU A 131 -1.13 5.15 10.64
C LEU A 131 0.03 5.84 11.36
N SER A 132 0.78 5.06 12.15
CA SER A 132 2.05 5.48 12.73
C SER A 132 3.18 4.63 12.18
N SER A 133 4.16 5.26 11.54
CA SER A 133 5.34 4.59 10.99
C SER A 133 6.53 5.52 10.94
N ASN A 134 7.74 4.97 11.13
CA ASN A 134 9.00 5.72 11.05
C ASN A 134 8.93 7.08 11.78
N GLY A 135 8.49 7.06 13.05
CA GLY A 135 8.43 8.24 13.92
C GLY A 135 7.38 9.30 13.54
N GLN A 136 6.50 9.03 12.57
CA GLN A 136 5.38 9.88 12.18
C GLN A 136 4.05 9.23 12.54
N SER A 137 3.06 10.05 12.85
CA SER A 137 1.67 9.63 12.98
C SER A 137 0.82 10.48 12.05
N LEU A 138 0.27 9.84 11.03
CA LEU A 138 -0.52 10.46 9.97
C LEU A 138 -1.94 9.89 10.01
N SER A 139 -2.91 10.69 9.57
CA SER A 139 -4.30 10.23 9.49
C SER A 139 -5.04 10.89 8.33
N VAL A 140 -6.09 10.22 7.87
CA VAL A 140 -6.93 10.72 6.79
C VAL A 140 -8.41 10.50 7.10
N PRO A 141 -9.27 11.53 6.98
CA PRO A 141 -10.71 11.38 7.14
C PRO A 141 -11.37 10.92 5.83
N GLY A 142 -12.10 9.81 5.86
CA GLY A 142 -13.07 9.44 4.84
C GLY A 142 -14.43 10.08 5.10
N LYS A 143 -15.01 10.68 4.05
CA LYS A 143 -16.28 11.42 4.11
C LYS A 143 -17.11 11.22 2.86
N LEU A 144 -18.44 11.23 3.02
CA LEU A 144 -19.41 11.15 1.91
C LEU A 144 -19.74 12.53 1.32
N ILE A 145 -18.73 13.33 0.98
CA ILE A 145 -18.95 14.67 0.40
C ILE A 145 -18.87 14.64 -1.13
N PRO A 146 -19.67 15.45 -1.85
CA PRO A 146 -19.77 15.39 -3.32
C PRO A 146 -18.45 15.48 -4.10
N PRO A 147 -17.44 16.28 -3.69
CA PRO A 147 -16.18 16.38 -4.43
C PRO A 147 -15.34 15.08 -4.46
N TYR A 148 -15.66 14.10 -3.62
CA TYR A 148 -14.92 12.84 -3.49
C TYR A 148 -15.70 11.63 -4.05
N VAL A 149 -16.79 11.86 -4.79
CA VAL A 149 -17.54 10.79 -5.46
C VAL A 149 -16.68 10.20 -6.59
N MET A 150 -16.61 8.88 -6.64
CA MET A 150 -15.94 8.12 -7.69
C MET A 150 -16.96 7.36 -8.54
N ASP A 151 -16.59 7.11 -9.79
CA ASP A 151 -17.33 6.20 -10.68
C ASP A 151 -17.09 4.74 -10.26
N GLU A 152 -18.14 3.94 -10.13
CA GLU A 152 -18.09 2.50 -9.83
C GLU A 152 -19.28 1.76 -10.48
N PRO A 153 -19.10 0.54 -11.04
CA PRO A 153 -17.85 -0.08 -11.44
C PRO A 153 -17.36 0.39 -12.83
N ALA A 154 -18.01 1.41 -13.40
CA ALA A 154 -17.73 1.92 -14.75
C ALA A 154 -17.78 3.45 -14.81
N SER A 155 -16.86 4.06 -15.56
CA SER A 155 -16.90 5.50 -15.86
C SER A 155 -17.71 5.76 -17.13
N HIS A 156 -18.99 6.10 -16.98
CA HIS A 156 -19.86 6.36 -18.13
C HIS A 156 -19.32 7.46 -19.07
N GLY A 157 -18.61 8.46 -18.53
CA GLY A 157 -18.03 9.54 -19.32
C GLY A 157 -16.71 9.21 -20.03
N ARG A 158 -15.94 8.25 -19.52
CA ARG A 158 -14.60 7.89 -20.07
C ARG A 158 -14.61 6.53 -20.78
N GLY A 159 -15.61 5.70 -20.53
CA GLY A 159 -15.77 4.39 -21.14
C GLY A 159 -14.96 3.28 -20.46
N ASP A 160 -14.42 3.53 -19.27
CA ASP A 160 -13.67 2.52 -18.52
C ASP A 160 -14.63 1.61 -17.74
N LEU A 161 -14.23 0.35 -17.57
CA LEU A 161 -15.00 -0.66 -16.87
C LEU A 161 -14.06 -1.51 -16.01
N ALA A 162 -14.35 -1.67 -14.73
CA ALA A 162 -13.57 -2.55 -13.88
C ALA A 162 -13.61 -4.00 -14.40
N PRO A 163 -12.49 -4.74 -14.53
CA PRO A 163 -12.50 -6.12 -14.99
C PRO A 163 -13.39 -7.04 -14.13
N LEU A 164 -14.07 -8.02 -14.74
CA LEU A 164 -14.90 -8.99 -14.02
C LEU A 164 -14.01 -10.11 -13.49
N VAL A 165 -14.06 -10.36 -12.19
CA VAL A 165 -13.20 -11.34 -11.53
C VAL A 165 -14.00 -12.46 -10.89
N ARG A 166 -13.52 -13.70 -11.02
CA ARG A 166 -14.01 -14.89 -10.29
C ARG A 166 -12.84 -15.61 -9.63
N LEU A 167 -13.07 -16.23 -8.47
CA LEU A 167 -12.05 -16.97 -7.72
C LEU A 167 -12.20 -18.49 -7.78
N ALA A 168 -13.35 -19.00 -8.24
CA ALA A 168 -13.52 -20.40 -8.60
C ALA A 168 -14.27 -20.57 -9.95
N PRO A 169 -14.06 -21.71 -10.64
CA PRO A 169 -14.84 -22.03 -11.83
C PRO A 169 -16.34 -22.10 -11.51
N GLY A 170 -17.13 -21.31 -12.23
CA GLY A 170 -18.60 -21.30 -12.09
C GLY A 170 -19.15 -20.27 -11.09
N ASP A 171 -18.29 -19.57 -10.34
CA ASP A 171 -18.74 -18.46 -9.48
C ASP A 171 -19.33 -17.30 -10.29
N ALA A 172 -20.24 -16.56 -9.65
CA ALA A 172 -20.64 -15.25 -10.18
C ALA A 172 -19.43 -14.31 -10.18
N GLY A 173 -19.22 -13.62 -11.31
CA GLY A 173 -18.15 -12.64 -11.39
C GLY A 173 -18.50 -11.35 -10.64
N ILE A 174 -17.52 -10.75 -10.00
CA ILE A 174 -17.64 -9.46 -9.31
C ILE A 174 -16.79 -8.42 -10.03
N ARG A 175 -17.31 -7.19 -10.13
CA ARG A 175 -16.54 -6.00 -10.54
C ARG A 175 -16.45 -5.06 -9.35
N GLY A 176 -15.35 -4.33 -9.27
CA GLY A 176 -15.24 -3.21 -8.36
C GLY A 176 -14.35 -3.42 -7.14
N ARG A 177 -14.23 -2.36 -6.36
CA ARG A 177 -13.17 -2.15 -5.37
C ARG A 177 -13.43 -2.83 -4.03
N THR A 178 -14.69 -3.10 -3.69
CA THR A 178 -15.01 -4.04 -2.60
C THR A 178 -14.47 -5.43 -2.91
N GLY A 179 -14.44 -5.80 -4.19
CA GLY A 179 -13.79 -6.99 -4.68
C GLY A 179 -14.50 -8.29 -4.32
N VAL A 180 -13.85 -9.40 -4.68
CA VAL A 180 -14.31 -10.77 -4.38
C VAL A 180 -13.36 -11.42 -3.37
N HIS A 181 -13.90 -12.20 -2.44
CA HIS A 181 -13.11 -12.91 -1.42
C HIS A 181 -13.22 -14.42 -1.61
N THR A 182 -12.15 -15.16 -1.34
CA THR A 182 -12.22 -16.62 -1.22
C THR A 182 -13.22 -17.01 -0.13
N THR A 183 -14.11 -17.96 -0.41
CA THR A 183 -15.16 -18.38 0.52
C THR A 183 -14.64 -19.18 1.71
N GLN A 184 -13.49 -19.83 1.56
CA GLN A 184 -12.77 -20.54 2.61
C GLN A 184 -11.27 -20.22 2.52
N PRO A 185 -10.54 -20.19 3.65
CA PRO A 185 -9.10 -20.02 3.62
C PRO A 185 -8.40 -21.15 2.84
N ILE A 186 -7.43 -20.78 2.00
CA ILE A 186 -6.58 -21.71 1.28
C ILE A 186 -5.46 -22.16 2.21
N THR A 187 -5.23 -23.47 2.37
CA THR A 187 -4.13 -23.98 3.19
C THR A 187 -2.82 -23.95 2.41
N ALA A 188 -1.76 -23.42 3.03
CA ALA A 188 -0.40 -23.42 2.50
C ALA A 188 0.60 -23.89 3.58
N ARG A 189 1.85 -24.13 3.17
CA ARG A 189 2.95 -24.45 4.09
C ARG A 189 4.09 -23.46 3.95
N VAL A 190 4.77 -23.18 5.06
CA VAL A 190 5.96 -22.33 5.08
C VAL A 190 6.98 -22.79 4.05
N GLY A 191 7.45 -21.86 3.22
CA GLY A 191 8.44 -22.09 2.17
C GLY A 191 7.96 -22.90 0.96
N GLN A 192 6.72 -23.42 0.95
CA GLN A 192 6.17 -24.11 -0.23
C GLN A 192 5.43 -23.10 -1.12
N ALA A 193 5.64 -23.22 -2.44
CA ALA A 193 4.91 -22.43 -3.42
C ALA A 193 3.42 -22.84 -3.45
N LEU A 194 2.55 -21.85 -3.38
CA LEU A 194 1.10 -21.95 -3.53
C LEU A 194 0.69 -21.27 -4.83
N ASP A 195 -0.03 -21.99 -5.68
CA ASP A 195 -0.64 -21.42 -6.89
C ASP A 195 -1.93 -20.68 -6.53
N LEU A 196 -1.97 -19.37 -6.76
CA LEU A 196 -3.16 -18.54 -6.68
C LEU A 196 -3.67 -18.23 -8.07
N ARG A 197 -4.99 -18.31 -8.27
CA ARG A 197 -5.64 -18.09 -9.57
C ARG A 197 -6.90 -17.25 -9.44
N ALA A 198 -7.08 -16.32 -10.38
CA ALA A 198 -8.33 -15.63 -10.62
C ALA A 198 -8.70 -15.73 -12.11
N TRP A 199 -9.99 -15.81 -12.41
CA TRP A 199 -10.49 -15.71 -13.78
C TRP A 199 -10.94 -14.29 -14.08
N ILE A 200 -10.50 -13.75 -15.20
CA ILE A 200 -10.69 -12.33 -15.54
C ILE A 200 -11.34 -12.19 -16.91
N GLU A 201 -12.47 -11.48 -16.96
CA GLU A 201 -13.17 -11.12 -18.18
C GLU A 201 -13.28 -9.59 -18.30
N HIS A 202 -12.91 -9.04 -19.44
CA HIS A 202 -13.04 -7.61 -19.70
C HIS A 202 -13.23 -7.37 -21.21
N PRO A 203 -14.05 -6.38 -21.63
CA PRO A 203 -14.27 -6.09 -23.05
C PRO A 203 -12.99 -5.65 -23.78
N GLY A 204 -12.08 -4.98 -23.08
CA GLY A 204 -10.73 -4.72 -23.58
C GLY A 204 -9.93 -6.02 -23.68
N GLY A 205 -9.14 -6.17 -24.75
CA GLY A 205 -8.38 -7.39 -25.02
C GLY A 205 -7.22 -7.65 -24.06
N VAL A 206 -6.80 -6.64 -23.28
CA VAL A 206 -5.70 -6.71 -22.33
C VAL A 206 -6.08 -5.97 -21.05
N VAL A 207 -5.68 -6.52 -19.90
CA VAL A 207 -5.76 -5.87 -18.59
C VAL A 207 -4.43 -6.04 -17.86
N TRP A 208 -4.13 -5.13 -16.93
CA TRP A 208 -3.07 -5.29 -15.94
C TRP A 208 -3.58 -6.04 -14.71
N VAL A 209 -2.70 -6.83 -14.10
CA VAL A 209 -2.92 -7.54 -12.84
C VAL A 209 -1.71 -7.30 -11.95
N GLY A 210 -1.95 -6.94 -10.69
CA GLY A 210 -0.95 -6.84 -9.64
C GLY A 210 -1.36 -7.65 -8.42
N TRP A 211 -0.39 -8.29 -7.78
CA TRP A 211 -0.52 -9.08 -6.55
C TRP A 211 0.28 -8.40 -5.44
N SER A 212 -0.34 -8.26 -4.27
CA SER A 212 0.21 -7.57 -3.10
C SER A 212 0.09 -8.42 -1.86
N HIS A 213 1.09 -8.33 -0.98
CA HIS A 213 0.97 -8.78 0.40
C HIS A 213 0.11 -7.77 1.16
N HIS A 214 -1.14 -8.12 1.44
CA HIS A 214 -2.10 -7.20 2.07
C HIS A 214 -2.00 -7.26 3.59
N SER A 215 -1.97 -8.48 4.15
CA SER A 215 -1.77 -8.68 5.58
C SER A 215 -1.17 -10.05 5.89
N GLY A 216 -0.52 -10.16 7.04
CA GLY A 216 0.28 -11.32 7.46
C GLY A 216 1.56 -10.86 8.14
N ALA A 217 2.15 -11.68 9.02
CA ALA A 217 3.32 -11.30 9.82
C ALA A 217 4.66 -11.55 9.11
N GLY A 218 4.71 -12.55 8.21
CA GLY A 218 5.92 -12.90 7.46
C GLY A 218 5.98 -12.33 6.05
N GLU A 219 7.08 -12.59 5.35
CA GLU A 219 7.29 -12.20 3.96
C GLU A 219 6.47 -13.09 3.02
N VAL A 220 5.89 -12.46 1.99
CA VAL A 220 5.25 -13.15 0.86
C VAL A 220 6.04 -12.84 -0.40
N GLN A 221 6.54 -13.88 -1.07
CA GLN A 221 7.25 -13.74 -2.33
C GLN A 221 6.37 -14.21 -3.48
N PHE A 222 6.32 -13.42 -4.56
CA PHE A 222 5.62 -13.73 -5.79
C PHE A 222 6.61 -13.99 -6.91
N ASP A 223 6.37 -15.01 -7.73
CA ASP A 223 7.17 -15.27 -8.93
C ASP A 223 7.06 -14.13 -9.96
N LEU A 224 5.83 -13.62 -10.17
CA LEU A 224 5.54 -12.51 -11.08
C LEU A 224 4.41 -11.64 -10.50
N PRO A 225 4.73 -10.67 -9.62
CA PRO A 225 3.74 -9.88 -8.89
C PRO A 225 2.91 -8.96 -9.79
N GLU A 226 3.44 -8.52 -10.93
CA GLU A 226 2.70 -7.66 -11.85
C GLU A 226 2.87 -8.10 -13.30
N ARG A 227 1.78 -8.13 -14.06
CA ARG A 227 1.82 -8.37 -15.51
C ARG A 227 0.59 -7.87 -16.24
N GLN A 228 0.70 -7.72 -17.56
CA GLN A 228 -0.46 -7.65 -18.44
C GLN A 228 -0.90 -9.06 -18.85
N ILE A 229 -2.21 -9.27 -18.94
CA ILE A 229 -2.80 -10.52 -19.44
C ILE A 229 -3.74 -10.23 -20.60
N VAL A 230 -3.80 -11.17 -21.55
CA VAL A 230 -4.81 -11.16 -22.61
C VAL A 230 -6.09 -11.77 -22.05
N THR A 231 -7.17 -11.01 -22.06
CA THR A 231 -8.44 -11.38 -21.40
C THR A 231 -9.11 -12.60 -22.02
N ALA A 232 -8.85 -12.88 -23.31
CA ALA A 232 -9.29 -14.10 -23.99
C ALA A 232 -8.71 -15.39 -23.39
N MET A 233 -7.56 -15.32 -22.69
CA MET A 233 -7.00 -16.47 -21.97
C MET A 233 -7.69 -16.68 -20.62
N GLY A 234 -8.36 -15.65 -20.09
CA GLY A 234 -9.32 -15.75 -19.00
C GLY A 234 -8.75 -16.01 -17.61
N ALA A 235 -7.44 -16.18 -17.41
CA ALA A 235 -6.85 -16.48 -16.12
C ALA A 235 -5.61 -15.62 -15.78
N ALA A 236 -5.56 -15.17 -14.53
CA ALA A 236 -4.39 -14.61 -13.87
C ALA A 236 -3.90 -15.61 -12.82
N ASP A 237 -2.60 -15.90 -12.85
CA ASP A 237 -1.95 -16.89 -11.99
C ASP A 237 -0.74 -16.24 -11.32
N VAL A 238 -0.46 -16.61 -10.09
CA VAL A 238 0.81 -16.28 -9.42
C VAL A 238 1.21 -17.42 -8.49
N GLN A 239 2.50 -17.68 -8.37
CA GLN A 239 3.02 -18.54 -7.31
C GLN A 239 3.43 -17.65 -6.13
N ALA A 240 2.86 -17.92 -4.96
CA ALA A 240 3.18 -17.23 -3.72
C ALA A 240 3.87 -18.20 -2.74
N SER A 241 4.92 -17.76 -2.06
CA SER A 241 5.53 -18.49 -0.93
C SER A 241 5.56 -17.62 0.32
N PHE A 242 5.48 -18.26 1.49
CA PHE A 242 5.29 -17.60 2.78
C PHE A 242 6.44 -17.96 3.73
N SER A 243 7.03 -16.98 4.40
CA SER A 243 8.17 -17.21 5.28
C SER A 243 7.80 -17.72 6.68
N GLU A 244 6.55 -17.51 7.11
CA GLU A 244 6.08 -17.82 8.46
C GLU A 244 4.66 -18.40 8.46
N ALA A 245 4.33 -19.15 9.51
CA ALA A 245 2.99 -19.67 9.71
C ALA A 245 2.07 -18.56 10.24
N GLY A 246 0.80 -18.57 9.82
CA GLY A 246 -0.18 -17.56 10.22
C GLY A 246 -1.31 -17.40 9.21
N ASP A 247 -2.19 -16.45 9.50
CA ASP A 247 -3.26 -16.06 8.58
C ASP A 247 -2.79 -14.88 7.72
N TYR A 248 -2.96 -15.03 6.42
CA TYR A 248 -2.53 -14.08 5.40
C TYR A 248 -3.69 -13.67 4.52
N VAL A 249 -3.55 -12.46 3.98
CA VAL A 249 -4.35 -12.01 2.85
C VAL A 249 -3.39 -11.62 1.74
N VAL A 250 -3.55 -12.27 0.60
CA VAL A 250 -2.99 -11.79 -0.67
C VAL A 250 -4.09 -11.07 -1.42
N ARG A 251 -3.81 -9.83 -1.86
CA ARG A 251 -4.74 -9.03 -2.65
C ARG A 251 -4.28 -8.99 -4.10
N MET A 252 -5.20 -9.26 -5.01
CA MET A 252 -5.04 -9.01 -6.44
C MET A 252 -5.80 -7.73 -6.81
N GLN A 253 -5.17 -6.83 -7.57
CA GLN A 253 -5.84 -5.73 -8.24
C GLN A 253 -5.77 -5.94 -9.75
N THR A 254 -6.86 -5.67 -10.46
CA THR A 254 -6.86 -5.68 -11.92
C THR A 254 -7.59 -4.48 -12.50
N ILE A 255 -6.98 -3.88 -13.53
CA ILE A 255 -7.44 -2.67 -14.20
C ILE A 255 -7.13 -2.81 -15.69
N ASP A 256 -7.87 -2.12 -16.55
CA ASP A 256 -7.59 -2.12 -17.99
C ASP A 256 -6.19 -1.58 -18.32
N ASN A 257 -5.81 -0.46 -17.70
CA ASN A 257 -4.52 0.20 -17.84
C ASN A 257 -4.14 0.88 -16.52
N ILE A 258 -2.90 0.71 -16.08
CA ILE A 258 -2.39 1.34 -14.85
C ILE A 258 -2.49 2.88 -14.87
N ALA A 259 -2.50 3.52 -16.04
CA ALA A 259 -2.74 4.96 -16.13
C ALA A 259 -4.15 5.36 -15.70
N ALA A 260 -5.13 4.44 -15.78
CA ALA A 260 -6.51 4.70 -15.38
C ALA A 260 -6.65 4.87 -13.86
N PHE A 261 -5.72 4.33 -13.05
CA PHE A 261 -5.69 4.58 -11.61
C PHE A 261 -5.70 6.07 -11.26
N GLU A 262 -5.04 6.91 -12.05
CA GLU A 262 -4.99 8.37 -11.81
C GLU A 262 -6.34 9.07 -11.99
N PHE A 263 -7.28 8.42 -12.66
CA PHE A 263 -8.67 8.89 -12.79
C PHE A 263 -9.61 8.21 -11.79
N TYR A 264 -9.06 7.52 -10.78
CA TYR A 264 -9.79 6.82 -9.72
C TYR A 264 -10.87 5.87 -10.26
N CYS A 265 -10.62 5.28 -11.44
CA CYS A 265 -11.53 4.35 -12.11
C CYS A 265 -10.73 3.37 -12.98
N CYS A 266 -11.25 2.21 -13.31
CA CYS A 266 -12.10 1.40 -12.45
C CYS A 266 -11.39 0.06 -12.38
N HIS A 267 -11.16 -0.42 -11.17
CA HIS A 267 -10.41 -1.64 -10.94
C HIS A 267 -11.20 -2.58 -10.05
N THR A 268 -10.87 -3.86 -10.14
CA THR A 268 -11.45 -4.88 -9.29
C THR A 268 -10.40 -5.43 -8.36
N ASN A 269 -10.76 -5.52 -7.08
CA ASN A 269 -9.96 -6.19 -6.08
C ASN A 269 -10.39 -7.67 -5.95
N ALA A 270 -9.46 -8.51 -5.54
CA ALA A 270 -9.72 -9.89 -5.15
C ALA A 270 -8.85 -10.22 -3.94
N TYR A 271 -9.43 -10.88 -2.94
CA TYR A 271 -8.79 -11.16 -1.66
C TYR A 271 -8.74 -12.67 -1.43
N PHE A 272 -7.53 -13.19 -1.36
CA PHE A 272 -7.23 -14.59 -1.09
C PHE A 272 -6.88 -14.72 0.39
N HIS A 273 -7.78 -15.34 1.15
CA HIS A 273 -7.55 -15.68 2.56
C HIS A 273 -6.74 -16.97 2.60
N ILE A 274 -5.62 -16.96 3.31
CA ILE A 274 -4.66 -18.06 3.29
C ILE A 274 -4.27 -18.40 4.74
N ASN A 275 -4.33 -19.68 5.08
CA ASN A 275 -3.84 -20.19 6.36
C ASN A 275 -2.54 -20.97 6.11
N VAL A 276 -1.42 -20.41 6.56
CA VAL A 276 -0.09 -21.00 6.40
C VAL A 276 0.25 -21.80 7.66
N VAL A 277 0.56 -23.08 7.47
CA VAL A 277 1.01 -23.98 8.53
C VAL A 277 2.49 -24.35 8.37
N ASN A 278 3.10 -24.93 9.40
CA ASN A 278 4.47 -25.43 9.32
C ASN A 278 4.61 -26.65 8.39
#